data_AF-E8U521-F1
#
_entry.id   AF-E8U521-F1
#
_cell.length_a   1.000
_cell.length_b   1.000
_cell.length_c   1.000
_cell.angle_alpha   90.00
_cell.angle_beta   90.00
_cell.angle_gamma   90.00
#
_symmetry.space_group_name_H-M   'P 1'
#
loop_
_entity.id
_entity.type
_entity.pdbx_description
1 polymer ?
#
loop_
_entity_poly.entity_id
_entity_poly.type
_entity_poly.pdbx_seq_one_letter_code
_entity_poly.pdbx_strand_id
1 'polypeptide(L)' 'MNLYRQLMGAVGLMIGFGLYAFADRLSPPWNSVLIGALLAALGVTTFVYARGERWIQVLGVILIAYGALRAFVLH' A
#
# COMPACT_ATOMS: atom_id res chain seq x y z
N MET A 1 2.73 -25.73 6.32
CA MET A 1 2.48 -24.32 5.92
C MET A 1 2.35 -23.48 7.18
N ASN A 2 3.13 -22.41 7.31
CA ASN A 2 3.19 -21.62 8.55
C ASN A 2 1.90 -20.80 8.71
N LEU A 3 1.07 -21.14 9.70
CA LEU A 3 -0.19 -20.46 10.03
C LEU A 3 -0.02 -18.93 10.13
N TYR A 4 1.12 -18.49 10.67
CA TYR A 4 1.49 -17.07 10.77
C TYR A 4 1.57 -16.37 9.41
N ARG A 5 2.08 -17.04 8.37
CA ARG A 5 2.17 -16.49 7.01
C ARG A 5 0.79 -16.35 6.37
N GLN A 6 -0.11 -17.29 6.64
CA GLN A 6 -1.50 -17.20 6.18
C GLN A 6 -2.28 -16.10 6.92
N LEU A 7 -2.07 -15.95 8.24
CA LEU A 7 -2.68 -14.88 9.02
C LEU A 7 -2.21 -13.50 8.57
N MET A 8 -0.90 -13.31 8.37
CA MET A 8 -0.33 -12.09 7.79
C MET A 8 -0.93 -11.76 6.42
N GLY A 9 -1.12 -12.78 5.57
CA GLY A 9 -1.77 -12.62 4.27
C GLY A 9 -3.24 -12.20 4.38
N ALA A 10 -4.00 -12.83 5.26
CA ALA A 10 -5.42 -12.51 5.50
C ALA A 10 -5.60 -11.10 6.10
N VAL A 11 -4.74 -10.71 7.04
CA VAL A 11 -4.72 -9.37 7.63
C VAL A 11 -4.36 -8.33 6.57
N GLY A 12 -3.35 -8.59 5.73
CA GLY A 12 -3.01 -7.71 4.61
C GLY A 12 -4.15 -7.53 3.62
N LEU A 13 -4.86 -8.62 3.29
CA LEU A 13 -6.05 -8.57 2.43
C LEU A 13 -7.19 -7.77 3.07
N MET A 14 -7.52 -8.03 4.34
CA MET A 14 -8.55 -7.27 5.07
C MET A 14 -8.24 -5.78 5.13
N ILE A 15 -6.99 -5.42 5.39
CA ILE A 15 -6.55 -4.03 5.42
C ILE A 15 -6.66 -3.43 4.02
N GLY A 16 -6.18 -4.12 2.98
CA GLY A 16 -6.24 -3.62 1.60
C GLY A 16 -7.68 -3.38 1.11
N PHE A 17 -8.55 -4.37 1.27
CA PHE A 17 -9.96 -4.25 0.87
C PHE A 17 -10.75 -3.27 1.75
N GLY A 18 -10.47 -3.25 3.05
CA GLY A 18 -11.08 -2.30 3.98
C GLY A 18 -10.73 -0.86 3.62
N LEU A 19 -9.45 -0.56 3.42
CA LEU A 19 -8.99 0.76 2.97
C LEU A 19 -9.60 1.15 1.62
N TYR A 20 -9.69 0.23 0.66
CA TYR A 20 -10.27 0.52 -0.63
C TYR A 20 -11.75 0.88 -0.52
N ALA A 21 -12.52 0.11 0.26
CA ALA A 21 -13.94 0.37 0.50
C ALA A 21 -14.18 1.69 1.26
N PHE A 22 -13.28 2.06 2.17
CA PHE A 22 -13.35 3.35 2.85
C PHE A 22 -12.96 4.51 1.94
N ALA A 23 -11.92 4.36 1.12
CA ALA A 23 -11.47 5.38 0.19
C ALA A 23 -12.51 5.66 -0.91
N ASP A 24 -13.20 4.62 -1.40
CA ASP A 24 -14.26 4.73 -2.42
C ASP A 24 -15.46 5.58 -1.96
N ARG A 25 -15.66 5.72 -0.64
CA ARG A 25 -16.68 6.60 -0.07
C ARG A 25 -16.31 8.08 -0.07
N LEU A 26 -15.05 8.42 -0.35
CA LEU A 26 -14.63 9.81 -0.48
C LEU A 26 -14.83 10.32 -1.91
N SER A 27 -15.36 11.53 -2.02
CA SER A 27 -15.46 12.25 -3.29
C SER A 27 -14.05 12.64 -3.80
N PRO A 28 -13.85 12.74 -5.13
CA PRO A 28 -12.62 13.30 -5.68
C PRO A 28 -12.36 14.72 -5.15
N PRO A 29 -11.10 15.14 -4.89
CA PRO A 29 -9.84 14.43 -5.10
C PRO A 29 -9.33 13.64 -3.87
N TRP A 30 -10.04 13.70 -2.75
CA TRP A 30 -9.57 13.16 -1.46
C TRP A 30 -9.40 11.64 -1.48
N ASN A 31 -10.18 10.94 -2.30
CA ASN A 31 -10.02 9.51 -2.56
C ASN A 31 -8.63 9.20 -3.16
N SER A 32 -8.24 9.91 -4.22
CA SER A 32 -6.94 9.73 -4.89
C SER A 32 -5.77 10.03 -3.95
N VAL A 33 -5.88 11.07 -3.10
CA VAL A 33 -4.88 11.41 -2.08
C VAL A 33 -4.75 10.31 -1.02
N LEU A 34 -5.87 9.82 -0.48
CA LEU A 34 -5.87 8.77 0.53
C LEU A 34 -5.29 7.47 -0.01
N ILE A 35 -5.72 7.04 -1.20
CA ILE A 35 -5.17 5.82 -1.81
C ILE A 35 -3.68 5.98 -2.10
N GLY A 36 -3.25 7.15 -2.59
CA GLY A 36 -1.84 7.43 -2.82
C GLY A 36 -1.00 7.39 -1.53
N ALA A 37 -1.50 7.99 -0.45
CA ALA A 37 -0.85 7.96 0.86
C ALA A 37 -0.73 6.53 1.42
N LEU A 38 -1.77 5.71 1.25
CA LEU A 38 -1.79 4.32 1.69
C LEU A 38 -0.81 3.45 0.91
N LEU A 39 -0.73 3.65 -0.41
CA LEU A 39 0.28 3.03 -1.28
C LEU A 39 1.70 3.41 -0.84
N ALA A 40 1.92 4.70 -0.53
CA ALA A 40 3.20 5.17 -0.05
C ALA A 40 3.58 4.55 1.31
N ALA A 41 2.65 4.49 2.26
CA ALA A 41 2.85 3.85 3.55
C ALA A 41 3.14 2.34 3.41
N LEU A 42 2.44 1.66 2.51
CA LEU A 42 2.67 0.25 2.19
C LEU A 42 4.08 0.04 1.60
N GLY A 43 4.48 0.90 0.66
CA GLY A 43 5.81 0.85 0.06
C GLY A 43 6.93 1.13 1.06
N VAL A 44 6.74 2.09 1.98
CA VAL A 44 7.69 2.34 3.09
C VAL A 44 7.80 1.14 4.01
N THR A 45 6.67 0.54 4.40
CA THR A 45 6.67 -0.63 5.28
C THR A 45 7.29 -1.85 4.61
N THR A 46 7.06 -2.08 3.31
CA THR A 46 7.73 -3.15 2.56
C THR A 46 9.23 -2.90 2.43
N PHE A 47 9.65 -1.66 2.16
CA PHE A 47 11.07 -1.29 2.09
C PHE A 47 11.80 -1.53 3.42
N VAL A 48 11.16 -1.17 4.54
CA VAL A 48 11.73 -1.37 5.88
C VAL A 48 11.72 -2.85 6.29
N TYR A 49 10.65 -3.59 5.97
CA TYR A 49 10.53 -5.00 6.33
C TYR A 49 11.48 -5.90 5.51
N ALA A 50 11.69 -5.57 4.24
CA ALA A 50 12.48 -6.38 3.32
C ALA A 50 13.96 -6.01 3.25
N ARG A 51 14.58 -5.55 4.35
CA ARG A 51 16.02 -5.21 4.37
C ARG A 51 16.95 -6.32 3.83
N GLY A 52 16.52 -7.58 3.85
CA GLY A 52 17.28 -8.72 3.32
C GLY A 52 17.04 -9.06 1.84
N GLU A 53 15.99 -8.54 1.20
CA GLU A 53 15.55 -8.99 -0.13
C GLU A 53 15.47 -7.82 -1.12
N ARG A 54 16.46 -7.71 -2.01
CA ARG A 54 16.60 -6.59 -2.97
C ARG A 54 15.36 -6.40 -3.86
N TRP A 55 14.73 -7.50 -4.29
CA TRP A 55 13.55 -7.44 -5.15
C TRP A 55 12.35 -6.78 -4.47
N ILE A 56 12.14 -7.06 -3.18
CA ILE A 56 11.02 -6.49 -2.41
C ILE A 56 11.27 -5.02 -2.08
N GLN A 57 12.54 -4.62 -1.89
CA GLN A 57 12.89 -3.20 -1.77
C GLN A 57 12.58 -2.40 -3.03
N VAL A 58 12.92 -2.94 -4.21
CA VAL A 58 12.59 -2.30 -5.49
C VAL A 58 11.08 -2.14 -5.65
N LEU A 59 10.31 -3.19 -5.31
CA LEU A 59 8.84 -3.11 -5.29
C LEU A 59 8.33 -2.04 -4.30
N GLY A 60 8.93 -1.95 -3.11
CA GLY A 60 8.60 -0.91 -2.13
C GLY A 60 8.82 0.50 -2.68
N VAL A 61 9.95 0.74 -3.34
CA VAL A 61 10.25 2.04 -3.98
C VAL A 61 9.25 2.37 -5.10
N ILE A 62 8.91 1.39 -5.94
CA ILE A 62 7.91 1.56 -7.00
C ILE A 62 6.53 1.91 -6.39
N LEU A 63 6.14 1.23 -5.32
CA LEU A 63 4.89 1.50 -4.60
C LEU A 63 4.87 2.91 -4.00
N ILE A 64 5.98 3.37 -3.42
CA ILE A 64 6.11 4.75 -2.92
C ILE A 64 5.96 5.75 -4.06
N ALA A 65 6.71 5.55 -5.15
CA ALA A 65 6.68 6.46 -6.29
C ALA A 65 5.29 6.54 -6.91
N TYR A 66 4.63 5.40 -7.11
CA TYR A 66 3.27 5.35 -7.64
C TYR A 66 2.24 5.97 -6.68
N GLY A 67 2.35 5.71 -5.37
CA GLY A 67 1.50 6.32 -4.36
C GLY A 67 1.60 7.85 -4.35
N ALA A 68 2.82 8.38 -4.43
CA ALA A 68 3.04 9.82 -4.54
C ALA A 68 2.48 10.39 -5.85
N LEU A 69 2.72 9.72 -6.98
CA LEU A 69 2.19 10.16 -8.29
C LEU A 69 0.66 10.19 -8.29
N ARG A 70 0.03 9.19 -7.66
CA ARG A 70 -1.42 9.13 -7.53
C ARG A 70 -1.99 10.20 -6.61
N ALA A 71 -1.30 10.52 -5.53
CA ALA A 71 -1.75 11.56 -4.60
C ALA A 71 -1.66 12.98 -5.20
N PHE A 72 -0.63 13.26 -6.01
CA PHE A 72 -0.30 14.63 -6.44
C PHE A 72 -0.54 14.93 -7.92
N VAL A 73 -0.66 13.91 -8.78
CA VAL A 73 -0.73 14.08 -10.25
C VAL A 73 -1.99 13.44 -10.83
N LEU A 74 -2.39 12.27 -10.32
CA LEU A 74 -3.56 11.52 -10.80
C LEU A 74 -4.74 11.70 -9.84
N HIS A 75 -5.34 12.89 -9.86
CA HIS A 75 -6.55 13.22 -9.08
C HIS A 75 -7.81 12.58 -9.66
#